data_AF-A0A1H3DE93-F1
#
_entry.id   AF-A0A1H3DE93-F1
#
_cell.length_a   1.000
_cell.length_b   1.000
_cell.length_c   1.000
_cell.angle_alpha   90.00
_cell.angle_beta   90.00
_cell.angle_gamma   90.00
#
_symmetry.space_group_name_H-M   'P 1'
#
loop_
_entity.id
_entity.type
_entity.pdbx_description
1 polymer ?
#
loop_
_entity_poly.entity_id
_entity_poly.type
_entity_poly.pdbx_seq_one_letter_code
_entity_poly.pdbx_strand_id
1 'polypeptide(L)'
;MTNQTQSPQAGADLPSAGDLHQLAELATLVNAARDAISDDIVSRAASAFSEGITLLDRLTRNEGLVHLLGELDHAENQQFLICLSNAFTQASRDLATVAPSPGGIGGLLRLMSDPGVQEGLRLVSLVAAHLSDGMREMHRRGN
;
A
#
# COMPACT_ATOMS: atom_id res chain seq x y z
N MET A 1 89.88 11.24 12.87
CA MET A 1 89.33 9.88 12.63
C MET A 1 88.16 9.72 13.60
N THR A 2 86.92 10.00 13.17
CA THR A 2 85.92 9.03 12.65
C THR A 2 85.45 8.10 13.78
N ASN A 3 84.23 8.19 14.32
CA ASN A 3 82.91 7.90 13.73
C ASN A 3 81.81 8.57 14.59
N GLN A 4 80.81 9.26 14.04
CA GLN A 4 79.56 8.72 13.45
C GLN A 4 78.87 7.65 14.33
N THR A 5 77.82 8.06 15.05
CA THR A 5 76.57 7.29 15.06
C THR A 5 75.40 8.25 15.22
N GLN A 6 75.00 8.85 14.11
CA GLN A 6 73.60 9.19 13.88
C GLN A 6 72.85 7.85 13.79
N SER A 7 72.04 7.54 14.80
CA SER A 7 71.00 6.52 14.70
C SER A 7 69.64 7.24 14.78
N PRO A 8 68.90 7.30 13.67
CA PRO A 8 67.59 7.92 13.60
C PRO A 8 66.53 6.84 13.82
N GLN A 9 65.99 6.64 15.03
CA GLN A 9 64.78 5.82 15.22
C GLN A 9 63.95 6.40 16.37
N ALA A 10 62.89 7.13 16.03
CA ALA A 10 61.54 6.55 15.99
C ALA A 10 61.09 6.07 17.39
N GLY A 11 61.06 7.00 18.35
CA GLY A 11 60.33 6.81 19.59
C GLY A 11 58.92 7.28 19.36
N ALA A 12 57.96 6.36 19.46
CA ALA A 12 56.53 6.64 19.42
C ALA A 12 56.24 7.91 20.23
N ASP A 13 55.64 8.91 19.58
CA ASP A 13 55.01 10.02 20.27
C ASP A 13 53.86 9.38 21.06
N LEU A 14 54.15 8.98 22.31
CA LEU A 14 53.16 8.43 23.20
C LEU A 14 52.17 9.56 23.42
N PRO A 15 50.89 9.40 23.02
CA PRO A 15 49.93 10.48 23.12
C PRO A 15 49.95 11.01 24.54
N SER A 16 50.17 12.32 24.67
CA SER A 16 50.28 12.96 25.97
C SER A 16 49.00 12.69 26.76
N ALA A 17 49.08 12.61 28.10
CA ALA A 17 47.91 12.33 28.93
C ALA A 17 46.73 13.30 28.67
N GLY A 18 47.01 14.52 28.21
CA GLY A 18 46.02 15.50 27.75
C GLY A 18 45.28 15.12 26.45
N ASP A 19 45.96 14.51 25.47
CA ASP A 19 45.35 14.07 24.21
C ASP A 19 44.41 12.89 24.43
N LEU A 20 44.79 11.97 25.32
CA LEU A 20 43.93 10.87 25.75
C LEU A 20 42.68 11.37 26.48
N HIS A 21 42.81 12.44 27.26
CA HIS A 21 41.69 13.07 27.95
C HIS A 21 40.73 13.77 26.97
N GLN A 22 41.25 14.52 26.00
CA GLN A 22 40.43 15.15 24.96
C GLN A 22 39.71 14.13 24.06
N LEU A 23 40.37 13.01 23.73
CA LEU A 23 39.73 11.92 23.00
C LEU A 23 38.62 11.26 23.83
N ALA A 24 38.80 11.13 25.15
CA ALA A 24 37.77 10.63 26.04
C ALA A 24 36.57 11.58 26.11
N GLU A 25 36.79 12.89 26.21
CA GLU A 25 35.72 13.90 26.18
C GLU A 25 34.97 13.89 24.84
N LEU A 26 35.70 13.81 23.71
CA LEU A 26 35.10 13.68 22.38
C LEU A 26 34.28 12.39 22.24
N ALA A 27 34.80 11.26 22.72
CA ALA A 27 34.07 9.99 22.70
C ALA A 27 32.78 10.08 23.54
N THR A 28 32.84 10.77 24.68
CA THR A 28 31.67 10.98 25.54
C THR A 28 30.63 11.89 24.86
N LEU A 29 31.09 12.96 24.20
CA LEU A 29 30.23 13.88 23.44
C LEU A 29 29.59 13.19 22.22
N VAL A 30 30.37 12.43 21.46
CA VAL A 30 29.89 11.66 20.30
C VAL A 30 28.88 10.60 20.74
N ASN A 31 29.14 9.93 21.87
CA ASN A 31 28.20 8.95 22.41
C ASN A 31 26.89 9.61 22.84
N ALA A 32 26.94 10.76 23.53
CA ALA A 32 25.76 11.52 23.92
C ALA A 32 24.99 12.08 22.70
N ALA A 33 25.69 12.57 21.68
CA ALA A 33 25.08 13.04 20.44
C ALA A 33 24.39 11.90 19.68
N ARG A 34 25.02 10.71 19.63
CA ARG A 34 24.44 9.50 19.04
C ARG A 34 23.18 9.05 19.78
N ASP A 35 23.22 9.06 21.12
CA ASP A 35 22.10 8.68 21.96
C ASP A 35 20.90 9.63 21.78
N ALA A 36 21.15 10.95 21.80
CA ALA A 36 20.12 11.95 21.57
C ALA A 36 19.47 11.86 20.17
N ILE A 37 20.26 11.58 19.12
CA ILE A 37 19.73 11.37 17.77
C ILE A 37 18.95 10.05 17.70
N SER A 38 19.43 8.99 18.37
CA SER A 38 18.72 7.71 18.44
C SER A 38 17.38 7.87 19.14
N ASP A 39 17.34 8.58 20.25
CA ASP A 39 16.12 8.85 21.02
C ASP A 39 15.12 9.69 20.23
N ASP A 40 15.57 10.71 19.49
CA ASP A 40 14.69 11.49 18.61
C ASP A 40 14.08 10.62 17.50
N ILE A 41 14.89 9.79 16.83
CA ILE A 41 14.40 8.89 15.78
C ILE A 41 13.46 7.84 16.36
N VAL A 42 13.78 7.26 17.52
CA VAL A 42 12.92 6.29 18.23
C VAL A 42 11.61 6.95 18.65
N SER A 43 11.65 8.17 19.18
CA SER A 43 10.47 8.94 19.58
C SER A 43 9.57 9.23 18.37
N ARG A 44 10.13 9.66 17.25
CA ARG A 44 9.38 9.92 16.01
C ARG A 44 8.82 8.65 15.40
N ALA A 45 9.58 7.55 15.41
CA ALA A 45 9.09 6.25 14.96
C ALA A 45 7.94 5.76 15.86
N ALA A 46 8.10 5.82 17.18
CA ALA A 46 7.06 5.44 18.14
C ALA A 46 5.79 6.30 17.98
N SER A 47 5.96 7.59 17.70
CA SER A 47 4.87 8.52 17.39
C SER A 47 4.15 8.11 16.09
N ALA A 48 4.90 7.88 15.01
CA ALA A 48 4.34 7.45 13.73
C ALA A 48 3.63 6.09 13.83
N PHE A 49 4.18 5.14 14.60
CA PHE A 49 3.53 3.86 14.87
C PHE A 49 2.27 4.02 15.72
N SER A 50 2.28 4.88 16.73
CA SER A 50 1.08 5.16 17.55
C SER A 50 -0.03 5.78 16.70
N GLU A 51 0.32 6.69 15.79
CA GLU A 51 -0.61 7.28 14.84
C GLU A 51 -1.12 6.23 13.84
N GLY A 52 -0.24 5.37 13.34
CA GLY A 52 -0.61 4.25 12.47
C GLY A 52 -1.56 3.25 13.14
N ILE A 53 -1.32 2.89 14.40
CA ILE A 53 -2.19 2.03 15.20
C ILE A 53 -3.54 2.71 15.43
N THR A 54 -3.56 4.02 15.68
CA THR A 54 -4.81 4.78 15.83
C THR A 54 -5.61 4.79 14.53
N LEU A 55 -4.95 4.97 13.38
CA LEU A 55 -5.62 4.88 12.08
C LEU A 55 -6.16 3.48 11.81
N LEU A 56 -5.42 2.44 12.18
CA LEU A 56 -5.85 1.05 12.06
C LEU A 56 -7.06 0.75 12.97
N ASP A 57 -7.06 1.26 14.20
CA ASP A 57 -8.19 1.15 15.12
C ASP A 57 -9.44 1.83 14.53
N ARG A 58 -9.29 3.04 13.98
CA ARG A 58 -10.40 3.75 13.31
C ARG A 58 -10.89 3.02 12.05
N LEU A 59 -9.99 2.40 11.29
CA LEU A 59 -10.33 1.59 10.13
C LEU A 59 -11.09 0.33 10.54
N THR A 60 -10.67 -0.31 11.63
CA THR A 60 -11.30 -1.51 12.20
C THR A 60 -12.65 -1.19 12.86
N ARG A 61 -12.81 0.01 13.41
CA ARG A 61 -14.10 0.53 13.91
C ARG A 61 -15.04 0.99 12.80
N ASN A 62 -14.56 1.09 11.56
CA ASN A 62 -15.43 1.39 10.43
C ASN A 62 -16.24 0.12 10.11
N GLU A 63 -17.45 0.05 10.68
CA GLU A 63 -18.36 -1.08 10.48
C GLU A 63 -18.60 -1.37 9.01
N GLY A 64 -18.64 -0.35 8.14
CA GLY A 64 -18.82 -0.52 6.70
C GLY A 64 -17.66 -1.26 6.03
N LEU A 65 -16.41 -0.95 6.39
CA LEU A 65 -15.24 -1.62 5.83
C LEU A 65 -15.05 -3.03 6.39
N VAL A 66 -15.29 -3.23 7.69
CA VAL A 66 -15.25 -4.56 8.28
C VAL A 66 -16.36 -5.45 7.73
N HIS A 67 -17.56 -4.89 7.55
CA HIS A 67 -18.66 -5.59 6.92
C HIS A 67 -18.32 -5.96 5.47
N LEU A 68 -17.80 -5.03 4.67
CA LEU A 68 -17.38 -5.30 3.29
C LEU A 68 -16.29 -6.36 3.22
N LEU A 69 -15.31 -6.33 4.13
CA LEU A 69 -14.27 -7.35 4.21
C LEU A 69 -14.85 -8.73 4.57
N GLY A 70 -15.80 -8.76 5.52
CA GLY A 70 -16.54 -9.97 5.86
C GLY A 70 -17.35 -10.51 4.68
N GLU A 71 -18.05 -9.64 3.95
CA GLU A 71 -18.74 -10.01 2.72
C GLU A 71 -17.75 -10.57 1.68
N LEU A 72 -16.57 -9.97 1.51
CA LEU A 72 -15.55 -10.47 0.59
C LEU A 72 -14.96 -11.83 0.99
N ASP A 73 -15.06 -12.22 2.26
CA ASP A 73 -14.63 -13.52 2.76
C ASP A 73 -15.66 -14.64 2.46
N HIS A 74 -16.90 -14.28 2.10
CA HIS A 74 -17.91 -15.27 1.72
C HIS A 74 -17.54 -15.96 0.41
N ALA A 75 -17.58 -17.30 0.41
CA ALA A 75 -17.23 -18.12 -0.75
C ALA A 75 -18.01 -17.74 -2.02
N GLU A 76 -19.27 -17.32 -1.88
CA GLU A 76 -20.11 -16.86 -2.99
C GLU A 76 -19.56 -15.57 -3.63
N ASN A 77 -19.14 -14.59 -2.83
CA ASN A 77 -18.58 -13.33 -3.30
C ASN A 77 -17.19 -13.53 -3.91
N GLN A 78 -16.37 -14.39 -3.32
CA GLN A 78 -15.07 -14.79 -3.91
C GLN A 78 -15.27 -15.46 -5.28
N GLN A 79 -16.21 -16.40 -5.37
CA GLN A 79 -16.54 -17.08 -6.62
C GLN A 79 -17.07 -16.10 -7.67
N PHE A 80 -17.91 -15.15 -7.27
CA PHE A 80 -18.40 -14.09 -8.15
C PHE A 80 -17.24 -13.25 -8.71
N LEU A 81 -16.30 -12.81 -7.87
CA LEU A 81 -15.14 -12.03 -8.30
C LEU A 81 -14.25 -12.81 -9.27
N ILE A 82 -14.03 -14.10 -9.02
CA ILE A 82 -13.28 -14.98 -9.93
C ILE A 82 -14.01 -15.11 -11.27
N CYS A 83 -15.32 -15.36 -11.26
CA CYS A 83 -16.14 -15.44 -12.47
C CYS A 83 -16.09 -14.13 -13.27
N LEU A 84 -16.23 -12.98 -12.60
CA LEU A 84 -16.18 -11.66 -13.22
C LEU A 84 -14.81 -11.40 -13.85
N SER A 85 -13.72 -11.69 -13.14
CA SER A 85 -12.35 -11.55 -13.64
C SER A 85 -12.09 -12.44 -14.86
N ASN A 86 -12.55 -13.68 -14.81
CA ASN A 86 -12.45 -14.61 -15.93
C ASN A 86 -13.28 -14.16 -17.13
N ALA A 87 -14.48 -13.61 -16.91
CA ALA A 87 -15.33 -13.08 -17.97
C ALA A 87 -14.68 -11.86 -18.65
N PHE A 88 -14.09 -10.94 -17.88
CA PHE A 88 -13.38 -9.80 -18.42
C PHE A 88 -12.14 -10.21 -19.24
N THR A 89 -11.38 -11.17 -18.71
CA THR A 89 -10.19 -11.71 -19.40
C THR A 89 -10.58 -12.41 -20.71
N GLN A 90 -11.66 -13.19 -20.70
CA GLN A 90 -12.16 -13.84 -21.91
C GLN A 90 -12.70 -12.83 -22.92
N ALA A 91 -13.54 -11.88 -22.50
CA ALA A 91 -14.04 -10.82 -23.38
C ALA A 91 -12.89 -10.02 -24.01
N SER A 92 -11.85 -9.71 -23.25
CA SER A 92 -10.66 -9.03 -23.78
C SER A 92 -9.93 -9.85 -24.85
N ARG A 93 -9.82 -11.17 -24.67
CA ARG A 93 -9.21 -12.08 -25.66
C ARG A 93 -10.08 -12.25 -26.90
N ASP A 94 -11.39 -12.37 -26.72
CA ASP A 94 -12.34 -12.50 -27.81
C ASP A 94 -12.33 -11.24 -28.68
N LEU A 95 -12.36 -10.05 -28.07
CA LEU A 95 -12.23 -8.79 -28.81
C LEU A 95 -10.88 -8.67 -29.54
N ALA A 96 -9.80 -9.23 -28.99
CA ALA A 96 -8.49 -9.23 -29.64
C ALA A 96 -8.39 -10.21 -30.83
N THR A 97 -9.29 -11.19 -30.92
CA THR A 97 -9.22 -12.29 -31.91
C THR A 97 -10.32 -12.23 -32.96
N VAL A 98 -11.43 -11.53 -32.71
CA VAL A 98 -12.55 -11.38 -33.64
C VAL A 98 -12.38 -10.15 -34.53
N ALA A 99 -12.71 -10.27 -35.82
CA ALA A 99 -12.70 -9.14 -36.75
C ALA A 99 -13.66 -8.02 -36.28
N PRO A 100 -13.35 -6.73 -36.56
CA PRO A 100 -14.20 -5.62 -36.13
C PRO A 100 -15.65 -5.82 -36.58
N SER A 101 -16.60 -5.49 -35.69
CA SER A 101 -18.02 -5.58 -36.01
C SER A 101 -18.32 -4.78 -37.30
N PRO A 102 -19.12 -5.33 -38.23
CA PRO A 102 -19.39 -4.72 -39.54
C PRO A 102 -20.07 -3.34 -39.48
N GLY A 103 -20.51 -2.90 -38.30
CA GLY A 103 -21.04 -1.55 -38.07
C GLY A 103 -22.37 -1.26 -38.77
N GLY A 104 -22.80 0.01 -38.71
CA GLY A 104 -24.02 0.50 -39.37
C GLY A 104 -25.33 0.23 -38.62
N ILE A 105 -26.42 0.80 -39.15
CA ILE A 105 -27.77 0.73 -38.54
C ILE A 105 -28.26 -0.73 -38.45
N GLY A 106 -27.97 -1.55 -39.47
CA GLY A 106 -28.31 -2.98 -39.47
C GLY A 106 -27.56 -3.77 -38.40
N GLY A 107 -26.28 -3.45 -38.16
CA GLY A 107 -25.48 -4.05 -37.08
C GLY A 107 -26.03 -3.68 -35.70
N LEU A 108 -26.45 -2.42 -35.52
CA LEU A 108 -27.08 -1.97 -34.28
C LEU A 108 -28.41 -2.70 -34.01
N LEU A 109 -29.28 -2.80 -35.00
CA LEU A 109 -30.56 -3.52 -34.88
C LEU A 109 -30.35 -5.00 -34.53
N ARG A 110 -29.34 -5.63 -35.12
CA ARG A 110 -28.97 -7.01 -34.81
C ARG A 110 -28.45 -7.15 -33.38
N LEU A 111 -27.61 -6.23 -32.92
CA LEU A 111 -27.07 -6.22 -31.56
C LEU A 111 -28.18 -6.05 -30.51
N MET A 112 -29.14 -5.14 -30.75
CA MET A 112 -30.27 -4.95 -29.84
C MET A 112 -31.23 -6.16 -29.82
N SER A 113 -31.27 -6.92 -30.90
CA SER A 113 -32.07 -8.16 -30.99
C SER A 113 -31.33 -9.39 -30.45
N ASP A 114 -30.07 -9.24 -30.05
CA ASP A 114 -29.27 -10.33 -29.51
C ASP A 114 -29.73 -10.67 -28.08
N PRO A 115 -30.12 -11.93 -27.80
CA PRO A 115 -30.56 -12.34 -26.47
C PRO A 115 -29.51 -12.12 -25.37
N GLY A 116 -28.22 -12.24 -25.69
CA GLY A 116 -27.13 -12.02 -24.75
C GLY A 116 -27.00 -10.55 -24.34
N VAL A 117 -27.19 -9.63 -25.29
CA VAL A 117 -27.22 -8.19 -25.00
C VAL A 117 -28.43 -7.83 -24.13
N GLN A 118 -29.59 -8.41 -24.42
CA GLN A 118 -30.81 -8.19 -23.64
C GLN A 118 -30.65 -8.69 -22.20
N GLU A 119 -30.11 -9.90 -22.01
CA GLU A 119 -29.91 -10.45 -20.67
C GLU A 119 -28.84 -9.68 -19.89
N GLY A 120 -27.77 -9.21 -20.56
CA GLY A 120 -26.78 -8.33 -19.95
C GLY A 120 -27.38 -7.00 -19.46
N LEU A 121 -28.21 -6.36 -20.29
CA LEU A 121 -28.92 -5.13 -19.90
C LEU A 121 -29.91 -5.36 -18.76
N ARG A 122 -30.58 -6.52 -18.74
CA ARG A 122 -31.49 -6.92 -17.66
C ARG A 122 -30.74 -7.11 -16.35
N LEU A 123 -29.59 -7.79 -16.37
CA LEU A 123 -28.74 -7.97 -15.19
C LEU A 123 -28.33 -6.63 -14.59
N VAL A 124 -27.80 -5.73 -15.42
CA VAL A 124 -27.38 -4.39 -14.98
C VAL A 124 -28.54 -3.61 -14.38
N SER A 125 -29.72 -3.70 -15.00
CA SER A 125 -30.94 -3.03 -14.52
C SER A 125 -31.41 -3.57 -13.17
N LEU A 126 -31.34 -4.90 -12.95
CA LEU A 126 -31.71 -5.53 -11.69
C LEU A 126 -30.76 -5.12 -10.56
N VAL A 127 -29.44 -5.13 -10.82
CA VAL A 127 -28.42 -4.66 -9.86
C VAL A 127 -28.66 -3.19 -9.49
N ALA A 128 -28.93 -2.34 -10.49
CA ALA A 128 -29.20 -0.92 -10.26
C ALA A 128 -30.47 -0.68 -9.42
N ALA A 129 -31.53 -1.48 -9.64
CA ALA A 129 -32.76 -1.40 -8.86
C ALA A 129 -32.51 -1.73 -7.38
N HIS A 130 -31.84 -2.84 -7.08
CA HIS A 130 -31.52 -3.22 -5.71
C HIS A 130 -30.62 -2.19 -5.01
N LEU A 131 -29.63 -1.63 -5.71
CA LEU A 131 -28.79 -0.58 -5.18
C LEU A 131 -29.61 0.69 -4.86
N SER A 132 -30.51 1.10 -5.77
CA SER A 132 -31.36 2.26 -5.57
C SER A 132 -32.29 2.09 -4.36
N ASP A 133 -32.90 0.92 -4.21
CA ASP A 133 -33.78 0.62 -3.08
C ASP A 133 -33.01 0.57 -1.76
N GLY A 134 -31.80 -0.01 -1.74
CA GLY A 134 -30.92 0.03 -0.57
C GLY A 134 -30.54 1.45 -0.15
N MET A 135 -30.19 2.31 -1.11
CA MET A 135 -29.88 3.72 -0.83
C MET A 135 -31.09 4.50 -0.34
N ARG A 136 -32.28 4.25 -0.88
CA ARG A 136 -33.54 4.86 -0.43
C ARG A 136 -33.89 4.41 0.98
N GLU A 137 -33.70 3.14 1.30
CA GLU A 137 -33.95 2.61 2.63
C GLU A 137 -32.99 3.21 3.67
N MET A 138 -31.71 3.38 3.31
CA MET A 138 -30.74 4.11 4.13
C MET A 138 -31.18 5.55 4.38
N HIS A 139 -31.66 6.26 3.35
CA HIS A 139 -32.15 7.64 3.48
C HIS A 139 -33.47 7.73 4.27
N ARG A 140 -34.26 6.64 4.30
CA ARG A 140 -35.50 6.52 5.08
C ARG A 140 -35.23 6.15 6.54
N ARG A 141 -34.12 5.44 6.82
CA ARG A 141 -33.72 4.97 8.16
C ARG A 141 -32.75 5.88 8.90
N GLY A 142 -32.12 6.85 8.23
CA GLY A 142 -31.29 7.88 8.87
C GLY A 142 -31.83 9.26 8.50
N ASN A 143 -32.38 10.10 9.39
CA ASN A 143 -32.29 10.25 10.86
C ASN A 143 -32.31 9.00 11.75
#